data_AF-A0A498C2S1-F1
#
_entry.id   AF-A0A498C2S1-F1
#
_cell.length_a   1.000
_cell.length_b   1.000
_cell.length_c   1.000
_cell.angle_alpha   90.00
_cell.angle_beta   90.00
_cell.angle_gamma   90.00
#
_symmetry.space_group_name_H-M   'P 1'
#
loop_
_entity.id
_entity.type
_entity.pdbx_description
1 polymer ?
#
loop_
_entity_poly.entity_id
_entity_poly.type
_entity_poly.pdbx_seq_one_letter_code
_entity_poly.pdbx_strand_id
1 'polypeptide(L)'
;MAAVVIAGCAPAVPADSEQLSGGAGLTTEEAQHLEQAASAVQRTISCLVDRGWPVAETEGGWEISTLQESQVSSYEFDQAECQKESGLAGMAPLADTPDRLERLYDYELQLVQCLRNQGIDVPAPPSEQTFLELRLTDDAWAAYNSVDTSQYNRESWAELEAACPPYGSVG
;
A
#
# COMPACT_ATOMS: atom_id res chain seq x y z
N MET A 1 45.61 -34.33 19.37
CA MET A 1 45.17 -32.93 19.54
C MET A 1 43.71 -32.86 19.16
N ALA A 2 42.91 -32.30 20.07
CA ALA A 2 41.51 -31.85 20.00
C ALA A 2 40.45 -32.75 19.32
N ALA A 3 39.60 -33.34 20.16
CA ALA A 3 38.23 -33.73 19.82
C ALA A 3 37.31 -32.49 19.90
N VAL A 4 36.33 -32.41 19.00
CA VAL A 4 35.18 -31.50 19.13
C VAL A 4 33.90 -32.31 18.95
N VAL A 5 33.05 -32.24 19.98
CA VAL A 5 31.66 -32.70 20.02
C VAL A 5 30.85 -31.44 20.25
N ILE A 6 29.85 -31.11 19.42
CA ILE A 6 28.63 -30.42 19.88
C ILE A 6 27.44 -30.87 19.01
N ALA A 7 26.39 -31.33 19.71
CA ALA A 7 25.06 -31.65 19.24
C ALA A 7 24.23 -30.39 18.93
N GLY A 8 23.17 -30.52 18.14
CA GLY A 8 22.20 -29.45 17.99
C GLY A 8 21.09 -29.80 17.01
N CYS A 9 20.11 -30.56 17.47
CA CYS A 9 18.80 -30.63 16.81
C CYS A 9 18.21 -29.22 16.82
N ALA A 10 18.08 -28.59 15.66
CA ALA A 10 17.14 -27.49 15.50
C ALA A 10 15.73 -28.11 15.39
N PRO A 11 14.74 -27.70 16.19
CA PRO A 11 13.36 -28.02 15.88
C PRO A 11 13.04 -27.40 14.51
N ALA A 12 12.52 -28.21 13.60
CA ALA A 12 11.79 -27.70 12.46
C ALA A 12 10.61 -26.92 13.05
N VAL A 13 10.67 -25.59 12.97
CA VAL A 13 9.53 -24.74 13.27
C VAL A 13 8.42 -25.17 12.31
N PRO A 14 7.24 -25.56 12.81
CA PRO A 14 6.12 -25.86 11.94
C PRO A 14 5.82 -24.62 11.10
N ALA A 15 5.73 -24.82 9.79
CA ALA A 15 5.27 -23.81 8.84
C ALA A 15 3.77 -23.58 9.03
N ASP A 16 3.38 -23.02 10.17
CA ASP A 16 2.03 -22.54 10.48
C ASP A 16 2.12 -21.13 11.09
N SER A 17 3.00 -20.34 10.50
CA SER A 17 2.89 -18.89 10.52
C SER A 17 2.89 -18.48 9.06
N GLU A 18 1.71 -18.56 8.43
CA GLU A 18 1.33 -17.67 7.32
C GLU A 18 1.44 -16.24 7.86
N GLN A 19 2.67 -15.78 8.08
CA GLN A 19 2.94 -14.38 8.19
C GLN A 19 2.56 -13.82 6.84
N LEU A 20 1.61 -12.90 6.83
CA LEU A 20 1.37 -11.95 5.76
C LEU A 20 2.73 -11.29 5.44
N SER A 21 3.53 -11.91 4.59
CA SER A 21 4.92 -11.53 4.36
C SER A 21 5.34 -12.07 3.00
N GLY A 22 5.14 -11.20 2.01
CA GLY A 22 5.45 -11.41 0.61
C GLY A 22 4.35 -10.83 -0.28
N GLY A 23 4.31 -9.51 -0.44
CA GLY A 23 3.34 -8.81 -1.30
C GLY A 23 1.89 -9.04 -0.88
N ALA A 24 1.48 -8.36 0.20
CA ALA A 24 0.17 -8.38 0.87
C ALA A 24 -1.07 -8.68 -0.02
N GLY A 25 -1.25 -9.94 -0.42
CA GLY A 25 -2.39 -10.41 -1.23
C GLY A 25 -2.28 -10.23 -2.76
N LEU A 26 -1.12 -9.82 -3.27
CA LEU A 26 -0.89 -9.57 -4.71
C LEU A 26 -0.26 -10.76 -5.42
N THR A 27 -0.56 -10.89 -6.71
CA THR A 27 0.25 -11.70 -7.63
C THR A 27 1.58 -11.01 -7.95
N THR A 28 2.55 -11.77 -8.48
CA THR A 28 3.86 -11.22 -8.90
C THR A 28 3.71 -10.11 -9.95
N GLU A 29 2.79 -10.25 -10.90
CA GLU A 29 2.55 -9.25 -11.94
C GLU A 29 1.97 -7.97 -11.35
N GLU A 30 1.02 -8.09 -10.41
CA GLU A 30 0.44 -6.95 -9.70
C GLU A 30 1.50 -6.23 -8.84
N ALA A 31 2.35 -6.98 -8.12
CA ALA A 31 3.42 -6.41 -7.32
C ALA A 31 4.43 -5.65 -8.19
N GLN A 32 4.86 -6.23 -9.32
CA GLN A 32 5.74 -5.57 -10.28
C GLN A 32 5.09 -4.32 -10.87
N HIS A 33 3.79 -4.37 -11.16
CA HIS A 33 3.06 -3.23 -11.67
C HIS A 33 3.04 -2.07 -10.66
N LEU A 34 2.77 -2.34 -9.37
CA LEU A 34 2.80 -1.33 -8.32
C LEU A 34 4.20 -0.75 -8.10
N GLU A 35 5.25 -1.58 -8.12
CA GLU A 35 6.64 -1.13 -7.99
C GLU A 35 7.04 -0.19 -9.15
N GLN A 36 6.62 -0.53 -10.37
CA GLN A 36 6.84 0.31 -11.55
C GLN A 36 6.08 1.63 -11.44
N ALA A 37 4.84 1.60 -10.96
CA ALA A 37 4.02 2.79 -10.72
C ALA A 37 4.66 3.69 -9.66
N ALA A 38 5.07 3.14 -8.51
CA ALA A 38 5.77 3.88 -7.46
C ALA A 38 7.05 4.54 -7.98
N SER A 39 7.85 3.79 -8.75
CA SER A 39 9.05 4.33 -9.39
C SER A 39 8.74 5.46 -10.38
N ALA A 40 7.62 5.38 -11.11
CA ALA A 40 7.18 6.42 -12.03
C ALA A 40 6.66 7.67 -11.30
N VAL A 41 6.00 7.50 -10.16
CA VAL A 41 5.59 8.59 -9.26
C VAL A 41 6.82 9.35 -8.76
N GLN A 42 7.85 8.66 -8.25
CA GLN A 42 9.08 9.30 -7.77
C GLN A 42 9.81 10.11 -8.85
N ARG A 43 9.85 9.60 -10.09
CA ARG A 43 10.38 10.36 -11.23
C ARG A 43 9.54 11.58 -11.57
N THR A 44 8.21 11.48 -11.44
CA THR A 44 7.29 12.61 -11.68
C THR A 44 7.52 13.71 -10.64
N ILE A 45 7.63 13.34 -9.36
CA ILE A 45 7.96 14.25 -8.26
C ILE A 45 9.29 14.94 -8.51
N SER A 46 10.33 14.17 -8.85
CA SER A 46 11.66 14.72 -9.15
C SER A 46 11.61 15.75 -10.28
N CYS A 47 10.90 15.44 -11.37
CA CYS A 47 10.72 16.37 -12.49
C CYS A 47 10.00 17.66 -12.07
N LEU A 48 8.95 17.57 -11.25
CA LEU A 48 8.22 18.73 -10.75
C LEU A 48 9.09 19.60 -9.83
N VAL A 49 9.87 18.97 -8.94
CA VAL A 49 10.85 19.67 -8.09
C VAL A 49 11.92 20.37 -8.93
N ASP A 50 12.46 19.70 -9.96
CA ASP A 50 13.45 20.28 -10.87
C ASP A 50 12.89 21.49 -11.66
N ARG A 51 11.58 21.51 -11.92
CA ARG A 51 10.86 22.66 -12.51
C ARG A 51 10.51 23.74 -11.48
N GLY A 52 10.85 23.55 -10.21
CA GLY A 52 10.66 24.52 -9.14
C GLY A 52 9.30 24.45 -8.45
N TRP A 53 8.51 23.40 -8.67
CA TRP A 53 7.25 23.22 -7.97
C TRP A 53 7.46 22.71 -6.55
N PRO A 54 6.79 23.28 -5.53
CA PRO A 54 6.90 22.86 -4.14
C PRO A 54 6.03 21.63 -3.89
N VAL A 55 6.42 20.50 -4.47
CA VAL A 55 5.72 19.22 -4.29
C VAL A 55 6.40 18.36 -3.24
N ALA A 56 5.61 17.58 -2.50
CA ALA A 56 6.08 16.58 -1.56
C ALA A 56 5.39 15.24 -1.83
N GLU A 57 6.11 14.14 -1.61
CA GLU A 57 5.55 12.80 -1.68
C GLU A 57 4.56 12.57 -0.53
N THR A 58 3.47 11.88 -0.83
CA THR A 58 2.45 11.44 0.13
C THR A 58 2.12 9.97 -0.11
N GLU A 59 1.41 9.35 0.82
CA GLU A 59 1.05 7.92 0.79
C GLU A 59 0.25 7.52 -0.47
N GLY A 60 -0.38 8.49 -1.16
CA GLY A 60 -1.14 8.28 -2.40
C GLY A 60 -0.57 8.97 -3.64
N GLY A 61 0.65 9.51 -3.58
CA GLY A 61 1.27 10.22 -4.70
C GLY A 61 2.05 11.45 -4.26
N TRP A 62 1.58 12.64 -4.65
CA TRP A 62 2.21 13.89 -4.26
C TRP A 62 1.19 14.99 -4.01
N GLU A 63 1.55 15.93 -3.14
CA GLU A 63 0.80 17.15 -2.87
C GLU A 63 1.64 18.38 -3.24
N ILE A 64 0.97 19.47 -3.59
CA ILE A 64 1.60 20.79 -3.81
C ILE A 64 1.26 21.70 -2.63
N SER A 65 2.29 22.20 -1.94
CA SER A 65 2.08 22.94 -0.68
C SER A 65 1.45 24.32 -0.89
N THR A 66 1.74 24.97 -2.02
CA THR A 66 1.19 26.28 -2.37
C THR A 66 1.04 26.41 -3.87
N LEU A 67 -0.17 26.72 -4.34
CA LEU A 67 -0.46 27.00 -5.74
C LEU A 67 -1.38 28.22 -5.86
N GLN A 68 -0.92 29.29 -6.50
CA GLN A 68 -1.78 30.43 -6.81
C GLN A 68 -2.68 30.10 -8.01
N GLU A 69 -3.88 30.68 -8.06
CA GLU A 69 -4.82 30.46 -9.16
C GLU A 69 -4.20 30.77 -10.54
N SER A 70 -3.37 31.82 -10.63
CA SER A 70 -2.64 32.19 -11.85
C SER A 70 -1.59 31.17 -12.30
N GLN A 71 -1.19 30.24 -11.43
CA GLN A 71 -0.17 29.22 -11.70
C GLN A 71 -0.78 27.86 -12.07
N VAL A 72 -2.10 27.66 -11.89
CA VAL A 72 -2.77 26.37 -12.08
C VAL A 72 -2.49 25.78 -13.46
N SER A 73 -2.72 26.55 -14.53
CA SER A 73 -2.50 26.03 -15.89
C SER A 73 -1.03 25.71 -16.19
N SER A 74 -0.09 26.45 -15.60
CA SER A 74 1.35 26.14 -15.74
C SER A 74 1.71 24.86 -15.00
N TYR A 75 1.17 24.68 -13.80
CA TYR A 75 1.37 23.46 -13.02
C TYR A 75 0.77 22.25 -13.71
N GLU A 76 -0.47 22.32 -14.19
CA GLU A 76 -1.13 21.23 -14.92
C GLU A 76 -0.35 20.83 -16.18
N PHE A 77 0.17 21.81 -16.91
CA PHE A 77 1.02 21.56 -18.07
C PHE A 77 2.31 20.83 -17.69
N ASP A 78 3.01 21.32 -16.67
CA ASP A 78 4.26 20.70 -16.21
C ASP A 78 4.03 19.31 -15.61
N GLN A 79 2.95 19.13 -14.87
CA GLN A 79 2.52 17.86 -14.33
C GLN A 79 2.29 16.84 -15.45
N ALA A 80 1.54 17.20 -16.49
CA ALA A 80 1.27 16.32 -17.63
C ALA A 80 2.57 15.92 -18.36
N GLU A 81 3.48 16.86 -18.59
CA GLU A 81 4.76 16.58 -19.22
C GLU A 81 5.66 15.70 -18.32
N CYS A 82 5.75 15.99 -17.02
CA CYS A 82 6.51 15.18 -16.07
C CYS A 82 5.95 13.74 -15.95
N GLN A 83 4.63 13.57 -15.96
CA GLN A 83 4.00 12.24 -15.96
C GLN A 83 4.31 11.46 -17.23
N LYS A 84 4.34 12.13 -18.39
CA LYS A 84 4.69 11.53 -19.68
C LYS A 84 6.16 11.12 -19.73
N GLU A 85 7.07 11.99 -19.30
CA GLU A 85 8.51 11.71 -19.21
C GLU A 85 8.81 10.53 -18.27
N SER A 86 8.05 10.43 -17.18
CA SER A 86 8.23 9.38 -16.17
C SER A 86 7.61 8.03 -16.57
N GLY A 87 6.79 8.01 -17.63
CA GLY A 87 6.00 6.85 -18.05
C GLY A 87 4.69 6.65 -17.27
N LEU A 88 4.41 7.48 -16.27
CA LEU A 88 3.23 7.37 -15.42
C LEU A 88 1.93 7.61 -16.21
N ALA A 89 1.94 8.54 -17.16
CA ALA A 89 0.76 8.84 -17.98
C ALA A 89 0.27 7.65 -18.84
N GLY A 90 1.13 6.66 -19.10
CA GLY A 90 0.80 5.46 -19.86
C GLY A 90 0.43 4.25 -18.99
N MET A 91 0.51 4.37 -17.67
CA MET A 91 0.21 3.28 -16.75
C MET A 91 -1.28 3.24 -16.45
N ALA A 92 -1.93 2.14 -16.82
CA ALA A 92 -3.28 1.86 -16.37
C ALA A 92 -3.24 1.39 -14.90
N PRO A 93 -4.19 1.78 -14.04
CA PRO A 93 -4.31 1.20 -12.71
C PRO A 93 -4.59 -0.30 -12.79
N LEU A 94 -4.32 -1.02 -11.70
CA LEU A 94 -4.70 -2.42 -11.59
C LEU A 94 -6.21 -2.58 -11.83
N ALA A 95 -6.56 -3.51 -12.71
CA ALA A 95 -7.95 -3.77 -13.06
C ALA A 95 -8.66 -4.48 -11.91
N ASP A 96 -9.86 -4.01 -11.58
CA ASP A 96 -10.77 -4.67 -10.63
C ASP A 96 -11.48 -5.85 -11.30
N THR A 97 -10.70 -6.88 -11.62
CA THR A 97 -11.23 -8.16 -12.12
C THR A 97 -11.92 -8.94 -10.99
N PRO A 98 -12.93 -9.78 -11.29
CA PRO A 98 -13.61 -10.58 -10.27
C PRO A 98 -12.64 -11.36 -9.36
N ASP A 99 -11.67 -12.06 -9.96
CA ASP A 99 -10.67 -12.85 -9.22
C ASP A 99 -9.81 -11.97 -8.29
N ARG A 100 -9.50 -10.74 -8.69
CA ARG A 100 -8.74 -9.81 -7.85
C ARG A 100 -9.59 -9.29 -6.70
N LEU A 101 -10.85 -8.94 -6.97
CA LEU A 101 -11.76 -8.43 -5.97
C LEU A 101 -12.10 -9.47 -4.90
N GLU A 102 -12.25 -10.74 -5.29
CA GLU A 102 -12.40 -11.86 -4.36
C GLU A 102 -11.17 -11.98 -3.45
N ARG A 103 -9.95 -12.02 -4.02
CA ARG A 103 -8.71 -12.05 -3.23
C ARG A 103 -8.56 -10.85 -2.30
N LEU A 104 -8.93 -9.66 -2.76
CA LEU A 104 -8.90 -8.44 -1.96
C LEU A 104 -9.86 -8.56 -0.78
N TYR A 105 -11.11 -8.97 -1.01
CA TYR A 105 -12.09 -9.13 0.06
C TYR A 105 -11.64 -10.18 1.10
N ASP A 106 -11.16 -11.34 0.65
CA ASP A 106 -10.61 -12.36 1.54
C ASP A 106 -9.43 -11.85 2.36
N TYR A 107 -8.56 -11.04 1.75
CA TYR A 107 -7.44 -10.41 2.44
C TYR A 107 -7.90 -9.40 3.50
N GLU A 108 -8.91 -8.58 3.20
CA GLU A 108 -9.48 -7.65 4.17
C GLU A 108 -10.07 -8.38 5.38
N LEU A 109 -10.69 -9.56 5.18
CA LEU A 109 -11.18 -10.37 6.29
C LEU A 109 -10.04 -10.87 7.20
N GLN A 110 -8.92 -11.28 6.62
CA GLN A 110 -7.71 -11.64 7.36
C GLN A 110 -7.14 -10.43 8.11
N LEU A 111 -7.16 -9.26 7.48
CA LEU A 111 -6.66 -8.02 8.04
C LEU A 111 -7.47 -7.56 9.25
N VAL A 112 -8.81 -7.63 9.16
CA VAL A 112 -9.71 -7.41 10.31
C VAL A 112 -9.33 -8.30 11.49
N GLN A 113 -9.03 -9.59 11.25
CA GLN A 113 -8.62 -10.50 12.32
C GLN A 113 -7.25 -10.11 12.89
N CYS A 114 -6.29 -9.77 12.04
CA CYS A 114 -4.97 -9.32 12.46
C CYS A 114 -5.06 -8.09 13.36
N LEU A 115 -5.76 -7.04 12.90
CA LEU A 115 -5.93 -5.79 13.65
C LEU A 115 -6.62 -6.03 15.01
N ARG A 116 -7.65 -6.88 15.05
CA ARG A 116 -8.31 -7.26 16.32
C ARG A 116 -7.36 -7.99 17.27
N ASN A 117 -6.47 -8.84 16.74
CA ASN A 117 -5.44 -9.51 17.55
C ASN A 117 -4.39 -8.54 18.09
N GLN A 118 -4.16 -7.40 17.41
CA GLN A 118 -3.36 -6.28 17.91
C GLN A 118 -4.11 -5.41 18.95
N GLY A 119 -5.35 -5.77 19.29
CA GLY A 119 -6.17 -5.04 20.26
C GLY A 119 -6.94 -3.85 19.69
N ILE A 120 -6.99 -3.72 18.36
CA ILE A 120 -7.71 -2.64 17.67
C ILE A 120 -9.18 -3.03 17.49
N ASP A 121 -10.09 -2.13 17.86
CA ASP A 121 -11.52 -2.33 17.64
C ASP A 121 -11.88 -2.05 16.17
N VAL A 122 -11.94 -3.11 15.37
CA VAL A 122 -12.36 -3.04 13.97
C VAL A 122 -13.80 -3.55 13.85
N PRO A 123 -14.73 -2.78 13.25
CA PRO A 123 -16.12 -3.18 13.08
C PRO A 123 -16.25 -4.45 12.24
N ALA A 124 -17.44 -5.07 12.28
CA ALA A 124 -17.72 -6.21 11.41
C ALA A 124 -17.61 -5.80 9.92
N PRO A 125 -16.95 -6.61 9.08
CA PRO A 125 -16.86 -6.33 7.66
C PRO A 125 -18.26 -6.37 7.02
N PRO A 126 -18.48 -5.62 5.93
CA PRO A 126 -19.70 -5.74 5.13
C PRO A 126 -19.77 -7.12 4.46
N SER A 127 -20.89 -7.44 3.82
CA SER A 127 -20.95 -8.61 2.93
C SER A 127 -20.06 -8.39 1.69
N GLU A 128 -19.60 -9.47 1.05
CA GLU A 128 -18.80 -9.40 -0.18
C GLU A 128 -19.54 -8.59 -1.26
N GLN A 129 -20.84 -8.84 -1.45
CA GLN A 129 -21.63 -8.08 -2.41
C GLN A 129 -21.61 -6.57 -2.10
N THR A 130 -21.81 -6.20 -0.83
CA THR A 130 -21.76 -4.80 -0.40
C THR A 130 -20.36 -4.21 -0.58
N PHE A 131 -19.30 -4.98 -0.31
CA PHE A 131 -17.93 -4.56 -0.56
C PHE A 131 -17.70 -4.21 -2.05
N LEU A 132 -18.15 -5.07 -2.96
CA LEU A 132 -18.06 -4.84 -4.40
C LEU A 132 -18.87 -3.63 -4.86
N GLU A 133 -20.08 -3.44 -4.32
CA GLU A 133 -20.95 -2.31 -4.63
C GLU A 133 -20.32 -0.96 -4.23
N LEU A 134 -19.60 -0.92 -3.11
CA LEU A 134 -18.96 0.30 -2.59
C LEU A 134 -17.56 0.53 -3.17
N ARG A 135 -16.95 -0.47 -3.84
CA ARG A 135 -15.54 -0.44 -4.25
C ARG A 135 -15.13 0.78 -5.08
N LEU A 136 -16.05 1.31 -5.88
CA LEU A 136 -15.84 2.41 -6.81
C LEU A 136 -16.51 3.72 -6.35
N THR A 137 -16.96 3.80 -5.10
CA THR A 137 -17.55 5.00 -4.52
C THR A 137 -16.64 5.60 -3.46
N ASP A 138 -16.97 6.81 -3.01
CA ASP A 138 -16.28 7.47 -1.89
C ASP A 138 -16.49 6.71 -0.55
N ASP A 139 -17.41 5.74 -0.52
CA ASP A 139 -17.72 4.91 0.63
C ASP A 139 -17.01 3.54 0.59
N ALA A 140 -15.96 3.41 -0.24
CA ALA A 140 -15.16 2.19 -0.34
C ALA A 140 -14.67 1.75 1.04
N TRP A 141 -15.01 0.52 1.41
CA TRP A 141 -14.67 -0.04 2.70
C TRP A 141 -13.30 -0.73 2.66
N ALA A 142 -12.47 -0.50 3.68
CA ALA A 142 -11.24 -1.23 3.95
C ALA A 142 -11.07 -1.40 5.47
N ALA A 143 -10.40 -2.45 5.92
CA ALA A 143 -10.22 -2.74 7.35
C ALA A 143 -9.51 -1.59 8.08
N TYR A 144 -8.53 -0.96 7.42
CA TYR A 144 -7.77 0.17 7.96
C TYR A 144 -8.57 1.47 8.12
N ASN A 145 -9.71 1.64 7.45
CA ASN A 145 -10.53 2.87 7.56
C ASN A 145 -11.03 3.12 8.98
N SER A 146 -11.06 2.08 9.83
CA SER A 146 -11.51 2.18 11.22
C SER A 146 -10.38 2.42 12.22
N VAL A 147 -9.12 2.46 11.77
CA VAL A 147 -7.96 2.67 12.63
C VAL A 147 -7.77 4.17 12.87
N ASP A 148 -7.87 4.59 14.14
CA ASP A 148 -7.59 5.97 14.53
C ASP A 148 -6.08 6.24 14.53
N THR A 149 -5.59 6.75 13.40
CA THR A 149 -4.16 7.04 13.18
C THR A 149 -3.60 8.09 14.13
N SER A 150 -4.46 8.93 14.75
CA SER A 150 -4.00 9.97 15.70
C SER A 150 -3.40 9.41 16.99
N GLN A 151 -3.65 8.12 17.27
CA GLN A 151 -3.10 7.42 18.43
C GLN A 151 -1.69 6.87 18.20
N TYR A 152 -1.20 6.89 16.96
CA TYR A 152 0.07 6.29 16.57
C TYR A 152 1.09 7.39 16.23
N ASN A 153 2.32 7.19 16.68
CA ASN A 153 3.46 7.88 16.09
C ASN A 153 3.97 7.08 14.89
N ARG A 154 4.92 7.65 14.13
CA ARG A 154 5.48 7.01 12.92
C ARG A 154 6.03 5.60 13.17
N GLU A 155 6.73 5.40 14.30
CA GLU A 155 7.36 4.12 14.62
C GLU A 155 6.30 3.07 14.96
N SER A 156 5.38 3.39 15.87
CA SER A 156 4.29 2.48 16.23
C SER A 156 3.34 2.18 15.08
N TRP A 157 3.17 3.13 14.14
CA TRP A 157 2.40 2.93 12.93
C TRP A 157 3.10 1.92 12.00
N ALA A 158 4.40 2.12 11.75
CA ALA A 158 5.18 1.20 10.94
C ALA A 158 5.25 -0.21 11.55
N GLU A 159 5.31 -0.32 12.88
CA GLU A 159 5.23 -1.62 13.57
C GLU A 159 3.88 -2.31 13.35
N LEU A 160 2.77 -1.56 13.40
CA LEU A 160 1.43 -2.08 13.12
C LEU A 160 1.30 -2.55 11.68
N GLU A 161 1.75 -1.76 10.70
CA GLU A 161 1.72 -2.12 9.29
C GLU A 161 2.63 -3.31 8.99
N ALA A 162 3.78 -3.42 9.65
CA ALA A 162 4.63 -4.59 9.54
C ALA A 162 3.96 -5.85 10.11
N ALA A 163 3.17 -5.72 11.18
CA ALA A 163 2.44 -6.82 11.79
C ALA A 163 1.17 -7.21 11.01
N CYS A 164 0.46 -6.22 10.45
CA CYS A 164 -0.79 -6.36 9.72
C CYS A 164 -0.72 -5.60 8.38
N PRO A 165 0.01 -6.07 7.37
CA PRO A 165 0.26 -5.29 6.16
C PRO A 165 -1.03 -4.94 5.40
N PRO A 166 -1.26 -3.66 5.05
CA PRO A 166 -2.36 -3.26 4.17
C PRO A 166 -2.28 -4.01 2.83
N TYR A 167 -3.43 -4.27 2.19
CA TYR A 167 -3.44 -4.94 0.89
C TYR A 167 -2.59 -4.17 -0.13
N GLY A 168 -1.71 -4.89 -0.82
CA GLY A 168 -0.83 -4.32 -1.82
C GLY A 168 0.26 -3.38 -1.31
N SER A 169 0.48 -3.31 0.01
CA SER A 169 1.69 -2.71 0.56
C SER A 169 2.93 -3.50 0.07
N VAL A 170 3.90 -2.77 -0.47
CA VAL A 170 5.23 -3.29 -0.81
C VAL A 170 6.16 -2.93 0.34
N GLY A 171 6.72 -3.95 0.98
CA GLY A 171 7.72 -3.81 2.05
C GLY A 171 9.14 -3.68 1.50
#